data_AF-A0A933TIM6-F1
#
_entry.id   AF-A0A933TIM6-F1
#
_cell.length_a   1.000
_cell.length_b   1.000
_cell.length_c   1.000
_cell.angle_alpha   90.00
_cell.angle_beta   90.00
_cell.angle_gamma   90.00
#
_symmetry.space_group_name_H-M   'P 1'
#
loop_
_entity.id
_entity.type
_entity.pdbx_description
1 polymer ?
#
loop_
_entity_poly.entity_id
_entity_poly.type
_entity_poly.pdbx_seq_one_letter_code
_entity_poly.pdbx_strand_id
1 'polypeptide(L)'
;MIIHALCLIAALAGAAPLESVSAAGAGGFAFRSFKFTPSAAVAAAPQAAALPRVGTITGGMNHSPVDLSFDRRAGRITGGMNLSPLDVTIDHEAGTIKGGANLSPVDLVFKWSPEKVLMEGGANHSPVKLLVDWKAGVLEGYANHSPVRVEFDLETGKLAGYANHSPIDLQYDKVSGKLTGGMNHSPVDITLVDLDLYDFLTYFFLFLK
;
A
#
# COMPACT_ATOMS: atom_id res chain seq x y z
N MET A 1 -24.20 18.30 -13.54
CA MET A 1 -24.14 17.19 -14.50
C MET A 1 -23.03 17.46 -15.50
N ILE A 2 -21.82 16.94 -15.29
CA ILE A 2 -20.84 16.70 -16.35
C ILE A 2 -20.11 15.41 -15.98
N ILE A 3 -20.22 14.44 -16.88
CA ILE A 3 -19.63 13.09 -16.83
C ILE A 3 -18.18 13.22 -17.30
N HIS A 4 -17.23 12.58 -16.61
CA HIS A 4 -15.93 12.24 -17.19
C HIS A 4 -15.68 10.75 -16.97
N ALA A 5 -15.55 10.05 -18.08
CA ALA A 5 -15.24 8.64 -18.20
C ALA A 5 -13.91 8.48 -18.95
N LEU A 6 -13.30 7.30 -18.75
CA LEU A 6 -12.17 6.69 -19.46
C LEU A 6 -10.76 7.21 -19.16
N CYS A 7 -9.87 6.31 -18.73
CA CYS A 7 -9.19 5.44 -19.71
C CYS A 7 -8.57 4.18 -19.07
N LEU A 8 -8.83 3.05 -19.70
CA LEU A 8 -8.40 1.68 -19.39
C LEU A 8 -7.36 1.29 -20.46
N ILE A 9 -6.22 0.69 -20.09
CA ILE A 9 -5.29 0.08 -21.06
C ILE A 9 -5.16 -1.41 -20.74
N ALA A 10 -5.71 -2.24 -21.63
CA ALA A 10 -5.45 -3.68 -21.72
C ALA A 10 -4.53 -3.92 -22.92
N ALA A 11 -3.37 -4.56 -22.70
CA ALA A 11 -2.46 -4.96 -23.75
C ALA A 11 -2.78 -6.39 -24.21
N LEU A 12 -3.12 -6.54 -25.50
CA LEU A 12 -3.27 -7.81 -26.20
C LEU A 12 -1.92 -8.27 -26.75
N ALA A 13 -1.56 -9.52 -26.44
CA ALA A 13 -0.52 -10.29 -27.12
C ALA A 13 -1.18 -11.24 -28.14
N GLY A 14 -0.61 -11.34 -29.34
CA GLY A 14 -1.06 -12.28 -30.37
C GLY A 14 -0.11 -12.29 -31.55
N ALA A 15 0.74 -13.31 -31.62
CA ALA A 15 1.74 -13.54 -32.66
C ALA A 15 1.15 -14.25 -33.89
N ALA A 16 1.64 -13.90 -35.08
CA ALA A 16 1.75 -14.80 -36.25
C ALA A 16 2.70 -14.19 -37.30
N PRO A 17 3.68 -14.94 -37.85
CA PRO A 17 4.39 -14.56 -39.06
C PRO A 17 4.01 -15.46 -40.24
N LEU A 18 4.08 -14.90 -41.45
CA LEU A 18 4.41 -15.50 -42.75
C LEU A 18 3.65 -14.72 -43.82
N GLU A 19 4.36 -14.16 -44.80
CA GLU A 19 4.22 -14.53 -46.20
C GLU A 19 5.30 -13.80 -47.03
N SER A 20 6.09 -14.61 -47.72
CA SER A 20 7.08 -14.23 -48.72
C SER A 20 6.39 -13.88 -50.04
N VAL A 21 6.76 -12.77 -50.67
CA VAL A 21 6.41 -12.53 -52.08
C VAL A 21 7.66 -12.17 -52.88
N SER A 22 7.83 -12.94 -53.95
CA SER A 22 8.95 -12.98 -54.89
C SER A 22 8.92 -11.84 -55.92
N ALA A 23 10.08 -11.63 -56.52
CA ALA A 23 10.51 -10.53 -57.39
C ALA A 23 9.89 -10.49 -58.80
N ALA A 24 9.87 -9.27 -59.38
CA ALA A 24 10.11 -9.02 -60.80
C ALA A 24 10.42 -7.52 -61.04
N GLY A 25 11.41 -7.21 -61.89
CA GLY A 25 11.41 -5.95 -62.66
C GLY A 25 12.68 -5.09 -62.61
N ALA A 26 13.56 -5.35 -63.58
CA ALA A 26 14.69 -4.56 -64.11
C ALA A 26 14.73 -3.03 -63.90
N GLY A 27 15.94 -2.50 -63.72
CA GLY A 27 16.27 -1.09 -63.97
C GLY A 27 17.51 -0.62 -63.23
N GLY A 28 18.65 -0.57 -63.92
CA GLY A 28 19.94 -0.20 -63.33
C GLY A 28 20.00 1.25 -62.86
N PHE A 29 20.39 1.43 -61.59
CA PHE A 29 21.04 2.64 -61.08
C PHE A 29 22.03 2.20 -59.99
N ALA A 30 23.30 2.57 -60.17
CA ALA A 30 24.37 2.30 -59.22
C ALA A 30 24.19 3.15 -57.96
N PHE A 31 23.49 2.61 -56.95
CA PHE A 31 23.44 3.18 -55.62
C PHE A 31 24.57 2.61 -54.76
N ARG A 32 25.46 3.50 -54.31
CA ARG A 32 26.41 3.23 -53.23
C ARG A 32 25.67 2.66 -52.03
N SER A 33 26.16 1.55 -51.51
CA SER A 33 25.66 0.86 -50.32
C SER A 33 25.86 1.75 -49.08
N PHE A 34 24.93 2.67 -48.82
CA PHE A 34 24.78 3.22 -47.48
C PHE A 34 24.20 2.09 -46.62
N LYS A 35 25.06 1.47 -45.80
CA LYS A 35 24.61 0.63 -44.69
C LYS A 35 23.88 1.53 -43.72
N PHE A 36 22.56 1.62 -43.89
CA PHE A 36 21.67 2.11 -42.85
C PHE A 36 21.63 1.01 -41.78
N THR A 37 22.55 1.04 -40.84
CA THR A 37 22.32 0.37 -39.56
C THR A 37 21.18 1.11 -38.90
N PRO A 38 19.99 0.50 -38.67
CA PRO A 38 19.04 1.09 -37.77
C PRO A 38 19.69 1.05 -36.39
N SER A 39 20.28 2.18 -35.98
CA SER A 39 20.53 2.42 -34.57
C SER A 39 19.14 2.56 -33.96
N ALA A 40 18.61 1.44 -33.50
CA ALA A 40 17.44 1.40 -32.66
C ALA A 40 17.85 2.00 -31.31
N ALA A 41 17.99 3.32 -31.28
CA ALA A 41 17.70 4.09 -30.10
C ALA A 41 16.20 3.91 -29.86
N VAL A 42 15.83 2.77 -29.28
CA VAL A 42 14.57 2.64 -28.55
C VAL A 42 14.71 3.68 -27.45
N ALA A 43 14.13 4.85 -27.70
CA ALA A 43 13.87 5.84 -26.67
C ALA A 43 13.14 5.08 -25.57
N ALA A 44 13.88 4.77 -24.50
CA ALA A 44 13.31 4.21 -23.29
C ALA A 44 12.26 5.23 -22.86
N ALA A 45 10.99 4.87 -23.07
CA ALA A 45 9.90 5.55 -22.40
C ALA A 45 10.29 5.63 -20.93
N PRO A 46 10.13 6.80 -20.26
CA PRO A 46 10.43 6.90 -18.85
C PRO A 46 9.66 5.79 -18.16
N GLN A 47 10.39 4.81 -17.60
CA GLN A 47 9.81 3.85 -16.68
C GLN A 47 9.16 4.71 -15.62
N ALA A 48 7.83 4.78 -15.64
CA ALA A 48 7.05 5.26 -14.52
C ALA A 48 7.66 4.54 -13.32
N ALA A 49 8.32 5.29 -12.44
CA ALA A 49 9.06 4.73 -11.33
C ALA A 49 8.11 3.76 -10.63
N ALA A 50 8.36 2.46 -10.78
CA ALA A 50 7.49 1.46 -10.22
C ALA A 50 7.51 1.72 -8.71
N LEU A 51 6.33 1.95 -8.13
CA LEU A 51 6.21 2.15 -6.70
C LEU A 51 7.04 1.06 -6.00
N PRO A 52 7.88 1.43 -5.02
CA PRO A 52 8.74 0.48 -4.35
C PRO A 52 7.89 -0.70 -3.87
N ARG A 53 8.36 -1.89 -4.22
CA ARG A 53 7.60 -3.14 -4.04
C ARG A 53 7.44 -3.49 -2.57
N VAL A 54 8.38 -3.02 -1.78
CA VAL A 54 8.44 -3.21 -0.34
C VAL A 54 8.48 -1.86 0.31
N GLY A 55 7.57 -1.63 1.25
CA GLY A 55 7.64 -0.50 2.17
C GLY A 55 7.96 -0.98 3.58
N THR A 56 8.59 -0.14 4.40
CA THR A 56 8.96 -0.53 5.76
C THR A 56 8.50 0.49 6.80
N ILE A 57 8.22 0.00 8.01
CA ILE A 57 7.96 0.80 9.19
C ILE A 57 9.01 0.45 10.22
N THR A 58 9.87 1.39 10.56
CA THR A 58 10.97 1.18 11.53
C THR A 58 10.95 2.23 12.63
N GLY A 59 11.37 1.88 13.84
CA GLY A 59 11.51 2.83 14.95
C GLY A 59 11.01 2.27 16.28
N GLY A 60 10.31 3.10 17.05
CA GLY A 60 9.80 2.75 18.37
C GLY A 60 8.35 3.17 18.58
N MET A 61 7.55 2.27 19.17
CA MET A 61 6.18 2.52 19.60
C MET A 61 5.91 1.76 20.89
N ASN A 62 5.20 2.35 21.85
CA ASN A 62 4.84 1.68 23.12
C ASN A 62 6.06 1.11 23.87
N HIS A 63 7.16 1.86 23.91
CA HIS A 63 8.46 1.44 24.50
C HIS A 63 9.06 0.16 23.89
N SER A 64 8.60 -0.24 22.70
CA SER A 64 9.07 -1.41 21.99
C SER A 64 9.59 -1.03 20.60
N PRO A 65 10.63 -1.72 20.09
CA PRO A 65 11.03 -1.55 18.70
C PRO A 65 9.93 -2.04 17.77
N VAL A 66 9.80 -1.36 16.64
CA VAL A 66 8.95 -1.73 15.51
C VAL A 66 9.84 -1.87 14.28
N ASP A 67 9.75 -3.01 13.61
CA ASP A 67 10.39 -3.27 12.33
C ASP A 67 9.44 -4.13 11.50
N LEU A 68 8.73 -3.50 10.56
CA LEU A 68 7.74 -4.15 9.71
C LEU A 68 8.11 -3.93 8.25
N SER A 69 7.88 -4.96 7.44
CA SER A 69 8.07 -4.96 5.99
C SER A 69 6.77 -5.34 5.31
N PHE A 70 6.34 -4.50 4.37
CA PHE A 70 5.11 -4.63 3.60
C PHE A 70 5.48 -4.96 2.16
N ASP A 71 5.33 -6.22 1.76
CA ASP A 71 5.45 -6.63 0.37
C ASP A 71 4.09 -6.50 -0.32
N ARG A 72 3.92 -5.43 -1.10
CA ARG A 72 2.68 -5.14 -1.82
C ARG A 72 2.39 -6.14 -2.94
N ARG A 73 3.42 -6.83 -3.46
CA ARG A 73 3.25 -7.82 -4.54
C ARG A 73 2.88 -9.18 -3.99
N ALA A 74 3.53 -9.59 -2.91
CA ALA A 74 3.20 -10.84 -2.23
C ALA A 74 1.93 -10.73 -1.39
N GLY A 75 1.46 -9.49 -1.12
CA GLY A 75 0.36 -9.24 -0.20
C GLY A 75 0.73 -9.73 1.19
N ARG A 76 1.92 -9.38 1.70
CA ARG A 76 2.40 -9.91 2.97
C ARG A 76 3.03 -8.82 3.82
N ILE A 77 2.71 -8.84 5.10
CA ILE A 77 3.33 -8.01 6.13
C ILE A 77 4.13 -8.94 7.04
N THR A 78 5.41 -8.69 7.18
CA THR A 78 6.31 -9.47 8.04
C THR A 78 7.13 -8.57 8.93
N GLY A 79 7.70 -9.11 10.00
CA GLY A 79 8.66 -8.42 10.85
C GLY A 79 8.43 -8.68 12.33
N GLY A 80 8.63 -7.65 13.14
CA GLY A 80 8.42 -7.71 14.58
C GLY A 80 7.91 -6.39 15.15
N MET A 81 6.95 -6.50 16.07
CA MET A 81 6.47 -5.38 16.88
C MET A 81 6.16 -5.87 18.29
N ASN A 82 6.28 -5.00 19.30
CA ASN A 82 6.01 -5.37 20.69
C ASN A 82 6.79 -6.62 21.16
N LEU A 83 8.03 -6.78 20.70
CA LEU A 83 8.88 -7.96 20.97
C LEU A 83 8.27 -9.30 20.50
N SER A 84 7.30 -9.25 19.58
CA SER A 84 6.64 -10.42 19.00
C SER A 84 6.80 -10.43 17.48
N PRO A 85 6.97 -11.61 16.87
CA PRO A 85 6.97 -11.72 15.41
C PRO A 85 5.58 -11.40 14.87
N LEU A 86 5.56 -10.79 13.68
CA LEU A 86 4.36 -10.52 12.90
C LEU A 86 4.52 -11.17 11.54
N ASP A 87 3.51 -11.93 11.14
CA ASP A 87 3.41 -12.53 9.81
C ASP A 87 1.95 -12.59 9.39
N VAL A 88 1.59 -11.75 8.43
CA VAL A 88 0.22 -11.59 7.96
C VAL A 88 0.21 -11.61 6.45
N THR A 89 -0.70 -12.39 5.88
CA THR A 89 -0.96 -12.47 4.44
C THR A 89 -2.29 -11.79 4.15
N ILE A 90 -2.29 -10.97 3.10
CA ILE A 90 -3.40 -10.17 2.60
C ILE A 90 -3.77 -10.74 1.23
N ASP A 91 -4.97 -11.28 1.14
CA ASP A 91 -5.56 -11.70 -0.11
C ASP A 91 -6.49 -10.58 -0.60
N HIS A 92 -6.02 -9.83 -1.60
CA HIS A 92 -6.78 -8.74 -2.21
C HIS A 92 -7.94 -9.22 -3.09
N GLU A 93 -7.92 -10.46 -3.58
CA GLU A 93 -9.02 -11.03 -4.37
C GLU A 93 -10.14 -11.54 -3.46
N ALA A 94 -9.77 -12.22 -2.38
CA ALA A 94 -10.73 -12.71 -1.38
C ALA A 94 -11.19 -11.61 -0.40
N GLY A 95 -10.46 -10.49 -0.31
CA GLY A 95 -10.71 -9.44 0.66
C GLY A 95 -10.47 -9.94 2.09
N THR A 96 -9.41 -10.72 2.32
CA THR A 96 -9.11 -11.30 3.64
C THR A 96 -7.68 -11.06 4.09
N ILE A 97 -7.47 -11.00 5.40
CA ILE A 97 -6.19 -10.83 6.06
C ILE A 97 -6.06 -11.95 7.08
N LYS A 98 -5.04 -12.81 6.92
CA LYS A 98 -4.82 -13.98 7.76
C LYS A 98 -3.38 -14.10 8.21
N GLY A 99 -3.16 -14.57 9.43
CA GLY A 99 -1.82 -14.85 9.94
C GLY A 99 -1.73 -14.73 11.44
N GLY A 100 -0.64 -14.15 11.93
CA GLY A 100 -0.39 -13.92 13.35
C GLY A 100 0.27 -12.57 13.62
N ALA A 101 -0.21 -11.90 14.66
CA ALA A 101 0.37 -10.69 15.22
C ALA A 101 0.27 -10.74 16.75
N ASN A 102 1.29 -10.24 17.46
CA ASN A 102 1.34 -10.23 18.94
C ASN A 102 1.02 -11.59 19.61
N LEU A 103 1.53 -12.70 19.04
CA LEU A 103 1.26 -14.07 19.50
C LEU A 103 -0.22 -14.50 19.42
N SER A 104 -1.03 -13.81 18.62
CA SER A 104 -2.45 -14.12 18.40
C SER A 104 -2.75 -14.32 16.91
N PRO A 105 -3.70 -15.19 16.57
CA PRO A 105 -4.17 -15.31 15.20
C PRO A 105 -4.90 -14.04 14.76
N VAL A 106 -4.70 -13.67 13.51
CA VAL A 106 -5.43 -12.62 12.81
C VAL A 106 -6.27 -13.28 11.72
N ASP A 107 -7.56 -13.01 11.72
CA ASP A 107 -8.50 -13.38 10.67
C ASP A 107 -9.50 -12.24 10.48
N LEU A 108 -9.25 -11.41 9.48
CA LEU A 108 -10.05 -10.24 9.15
C LEU A 108 -10.54 -10.34 7.71
N VAL A 109 -11.73 -9.83 7.48
CA VAL A 109 -12.30 -9.56 6.16
C VAL A 109 -12.26 -8.06 5.95
N PHE A 110 -11.86 -7.62 4.78
CA PHE A 110 -11.87 -6.21 4.42
C PHE A 110 -12.68 -5.96 3.15
N LYS A 111 -13.35 -4.82 3.13
CA LYS A 111 -14.09 -4.31 1.97
C LYS A 111 -13.47 -2.97 1.61
N TRP A 112 -12.83 -2.95 0.45
CA TRP A 112 -12.17 -1.77 -0.07
C TRP A 112 -13.10 -1.01 -1.02
N SER A 113 -13.14 0.30 -0.85
CA SER A 113 -13.68 1.24 -1.81
C SER A 113 -12.80 2.49 -1.85
N PRO A 114 -12.85 3.29 -2.93
CA PRO A 114 -12.05 4.51 -3.03
C PRO A 114 -12.32 5.53 -1.91
N GLU A 115 -13.53 5.51 -1.33
CA GLU A 115 -13.93 6.45 -0.28
C GLU A 115 -13.78 5.85 1.12
N LYS A 116 -13.91 4.53 1.25
CA LYS A 116 -13.96 3.86 2.55
C LYS A 116 -13.29 2.49 2.54
N VAL A 117 -12.66 2.15 3.66
CA VAL A 117 -12.15 0.80 3.91
C VAL A 117 -12.78 0.27 5.19
N LEU A 118 -13.56 -0.80 5.09
CA LEU A 118 -14.08 -1.51 6.25
C LEU A 118 -13.23 -2.74 6.50
N MET A 119 -12.85 -2.97 7.75
CA MET A 119 -12.23 -4.20 8.23
C MET A 119 -13.07 -4.78 9.35
N GLU A 120 -13.34 -6.08 9.30
CA GLU A 120 -14.15 -6.78 10.30
C GLU A 120 -13.62 -8.21 10.53
N GLY A 121 -13.55 -8.67 11.78
CA GLY A 121 -13.13 -10.04 12.11
C GLY A 121 -12.51 -10.14 13.50
N GLY A 122 -11.45 -10.94 13.64
CA GLY A 122 -10.72 -11.15 14.89
C GLY A 122 -9.22 -10.88 14.78
N ALA A 123 -8.67 -10.17 15.77
CA ALA A 123 -7.22 -10.01 15.98
C ALA A 123 -6.95 -9.89 17.50
N ASN A 124 -5.78 -10.30 17.98
CA ASN A 124 -5.43 -10.25 19.41
C ASN A 124 -6.48 -10.93 20.32
N HIS A 125 -6.99 -12.10 19.91
CA HIS A 125 -8.09 -12.84 20.58
C HIS A 125 -9.41 -12.06 20.76
N SER A 126 -9.59 -10.98 20.01
CA SER A 126 -10.71 -10.07 20.19
C SER A 126 -11.36 -9.68 18.88
N PRO A 127 -12.67 -9.34 18.88
CA PRO A 127 -13.32 -8.83 17.69
C PRO A 127 -12.80 -7.42 17.35
N VAL A 128 -12.59 -7.19 16.06
CA VAL A 128 -12.17 -5.91 15.50
C VAL A 128 -13.14 -5.52 14.40
N LYS A 129 -13.59 -4.28 14.43
CA LYS A 129 -14.30 -3.64 13.33
C LYS A 129 -13.84 -2.20 13.21
N LEU A 130 -13.15 -1.88 12.12
CA LEU A 130 -12.65 -0.54 11.85
C LEU A 130 -13.14 -0.07 10.49
N LEU A 131 -13.66 1.14 10.44
CA LEU A 131 -14.05 1.83 9.22
C LEU A 131 -13.15 3.04 9.05
N VAL A 132 -12.43 3.09 7.95
CA VAL A 132 -11.70 4.29 7.51
C VAL A 132 -12.55 4.98 6.46
N ASP A 133 -12.89 6.24 6.70
CA ASP A 133 -13.58 7.11 5.74
C ASP A 133 -12.61 8.22 5.32
N TRP A 134 -12.07 8.09 4.11
CA TRP A 134 -11.06 9.00 3.56
C TRP A 134 -11.63 10.38 3.28
N LYS A 135 -12.93 10.47 3.02
CA LYS A 135 -13.62 11.74 2.73
C LYS A 135 -13.93 12.50 4.00
N ALA A 136 -14.35 11.80 5.05
CA ALA A 136 -14.58 12.40 6.36
C ALA A 136 -13.26 12.70 7.10
N GLY A 137 -12.17 12.01 6.75
CA GLY A 137 -10.92 12.10 7.50
C GLY A 137 -11.05 11.42 8.86
N VAL A 138 -11.74 10.28 8.93
CA VAL A 138 -12.03 9.61 10.21
C VAL A 138 -11.82 8.10 10.07
N LEU A 139 -11.14 7.52 11.05
CA LEU A 139 -11.10 6.09 11.32
C LEU A 139 -11.90 5.83 12.60
N GLU A 140 -12.92 4.98 12.55
CA GLU A 140 -13.76 4.69 13.71
C GLU A 140 -14.23 3.25 13.78
N GLY A 141 -14.64 2.81 14.97
CA GLY A 141 -15.20 1.49 15.20
C GLY A 141 -14.86 0.96 16.58
N TYR A 142 -14.44 -0.29 16.65
CA TYR A 142 -14.01 -0.93 17.89
C TYR A 142 -12.89 -1.95 17.67
N ALA A 143 -12.07 -2.13 18.69
CA ALA A 143 -11.12 -3.23 18.82
C ALA A 143 -11.06 -3.62 20.30
N ASN A 144 -10.91 -4.92 20.60
CA ASN A 144 -10.83 -5.39 21.99
C ASN A 144 -12.02 -4.90 22.84
N HIS A 145 -13.23 -4.99 22.29
CA HIS A 145 -14.50 -4.50 22.88
C HIS A 145 -14.51 -3.02 23.27
N SER A 146 -13.54 -2.24 22.78
CA SER A 146 -13.33 -0.85 23.14
C SER A 146 -13.48 0.04 21.92
N PRO A 147 -14.08 1.23 22.06
CA PRO A 147 -14.28 2.13 20.93
C PRO A 147 -12.94 2.68 20.44
N VAL A 148 -12.83 2.87 19.13
CA VAL A 148 -11.67 3.49 18.48
C VAL A 148 -12.20 4.63 17.61
N ARG A 149 -11.60 5.80 17.71
CA ARG A 149 -11.88 6.93 16.83
C ARG A 149 -10.63 7.78 16.65
N VAL A 150 -10.21 7.98 15.42
CA VAL A 150 -9.06 8.81 15.03
C VAL A 150 -9.52 9.72 13.90
N GLU A 151 -9.51 11.02 14.14
CA GLU A 151 -9.63 12.04 13.11
C GLU A 151 -8.25 12.26 12.51
N PHE A 152 -8.16 12.30 11.19
CA PHE A 152 -6.92 12.50 10.47
C PHE A 152 -7.09 13.52 9.35
N ASP A 153 -6.04 14.30 9.16
CA ASP A 153 -5.93 15.24 8.07
C ASP A 153 -4.74 14.82 7.20
N LEU A 154 -5.06 14.35 6.00
CA LEU A 154 -4.06 13.89 5.04
C LEU A 154 -3.24 15.02 4.46
N GLU A 155 -3.70 16.27 4.50
CA GLU A 155 -2.94 17.44 4.03
C GLU A 155 -1.88 17.84 5.05
N THR A 156 -2.29 17.99 6.31
CA THR A 156 -1.41 18.41 7.41
C THR A 156 -0.63 17.26 8.04
N GLY A 157 -1.05 16.01 7.82
CA GLY A 157 -0.46 14.82 8.44
C GLY A 157 -0.82 14.65 9.91
N LYS A 158 -1.81 15.39 10.43
CA LYS A 158 -2.21 15.31 11.83
C LYS A 158 -3.19 14.16 12.05
N LEU A 159 -3.03 13.40 13.13
CA LEU A 159 -3.97 12.37 13.59
C LEU A 159 -4.27 12.61 15.06
N ALA A 160 -5.54 12.67 15.44
CA ALA A 160 -5.95 12.88 16.83
C ALA A 160 -7.19 12.08 17.17
N GLY A 161 -7.28 11.58 18.40
CA GLY A 161 -8.46 10.86 18.86
C GLY A 161 -8.15 9.96 20.04
N TYR A 162 -8.74 8.76 20.03
CA TYR A 162 -8.59 7.79 21.09
C TYR A 162 -8.73 6.36 20.56
N ALA A 163 -8.05 5.44 21.23
CA ALA A 163 -8.35 4.02 21.19
C ALA A 163 -8.59 3.58 22.62
N ASN A 164 -9.76 3.01 22.89
CA ASN A 164 -10.23 2.75 24.25
C ASN A 164 -10.27 4.07 25.07
N HIS A 165 -9.73 4.07 26.29
CA HIS A 165 -9.61 5.25 27.15
C HIS A 165 -8.28 5.99 26.95
N SER A 166 -7.49 5.59 25.96
CA SER A 166 -6.15 6.13 25.74
C SER A 166 -6.15 7.13 24.57
N PRO A 167 -5.53 8.31 24.75
CA PRO A 167 -5.45 9.32 23.70
C PRO A 167 -4.48 8.89 22.59
N ILE A 168 -4.76 9.39 21.39
CA ILE A 168 -3.91 9.32 20.21
C ILE A 168 -3.69 10.76 19.75
N ASP A 169 -2.43 11.15 19.59
CA ASP A 169 -2.02 12.42 18.99
C ASP A 169 -0.72 12.19 18.24
N LEU A 170 -0.79 12.16 16.91
CA LEU A 170 0.34 11.84 16.04
C LEU A 170 0.47 12.90 14.95
N GLN A 171 1.71 13.13 14.55
CA GLN A 171 2.08 14.02 13.47
C GLN A 171 2.93 13.26 12.47
N TYR A 172 2.42 13.17 11.24
CA TYR A 172 3.11 12.64 10.09
C TYR A 172 3.79 13.78 9.31
N ASP A 173 5.08 13.62 9.06
CA ASP A 173 5.82 14.46 8.13
C ASP A 173 6.00 13.70 6.81
N LYS A 174 5.31 14.19 5.78
CA LYS A 174 5.34 13.61 4.42
C LYS A 174 6.72 13.66 3.77
N VAL A 175 7.57 14.60 4.18
CA VAL A 175 8.89 14.79 3.57
C VAL A 175 9.86 13.77 4.13
N SER A 176 9.87 13.58 5.45
CA SER A 176 10.77 12.62 6.11
C SER A 176 10.19 11.22 6.24
N GLY A 177 8.89 11.05 6.05
CA GLY A 177 8.17 9.80 6.33
C GLY A 177 8.04 9.50 7.83
N LYS A 178 8.41 10.44 8.72
CA LYS A 178 8.32 10.22 10.17
C LYS A 178 6.90 10.40 10.68
N LEU A 179 6.46 9.48 11.52
CA LEU A 179 5.25 9.60 12.34
C LEU A 179 5.68 9.67 13.81
N THR A 180 5.39 10.79 14.44
CA THR A 180 5.81 11.08 15.82
C THR A 180 4.62 11.48 16.68
N GLY A 181 4.74 11.37 18.01
CA GLY A 181 3.72 11.84 18.95
C GLY A 181 3.47 10.84 20.07
N GLY A 182 2.20 10.65 20.43
CA GLY A 182 1.77 9.76 21.49
C GLY A 182 0.60 8.86 21.08
N MET A 183 0.69 7.59 21.45
CA MET A 183 -0.40 6.62 21.37
C MET A 183 -0.36 5.77 22.62
N ASN A 184 -1.51 5.50 23.24
CA ASN A 184 -1.58 4.65 24.44
C ASN A 184 -0.68 5.13 25.60
N HIS A 185 -0.69 6.44 25.86
CA HIS A 185 0.18 7.10 26.85
C HIS A 185 1.69 6.86 26.65
N SER A 186 2.09 6.38 25.48
CA SER A 186 3.47 6.06 25.15
C SER A 186 3.93 6.86 23.94
N PRO A 187 5.22 7.21 23.86
CA PRO A 187 5.75 7.90 22.70
C PRO A 187 5.72 6.99 21.46
N VAL A 188 5.51 7.62 20.31
CA VAL A 188 5.65 7.04 18.99
C VAL A 188 6.72 7.84 18.24
N ASP A 189 7.71 7.14 17.69
CA ASP A 189 8.68 7.66 16.73
C ASP A 189 8.99 6.54 15.74
N ILE A 190 8.25 6.51 14.65
CA ILE A 190 8.44 5.54 13.57
C ILE A 190 8.69 6.27 12.27
N THR A 191 9.38 5.60 11.35
CA THR A 191 9.66 6.07 10.00
C THR A 191 9.01 5.13 9.01
N LEU A 192 8.18 5.69 8.15
CA LEU A 192 7.52 5.04 7.03
C LEU A 192 8.40 5.26 5.79
N VAL A 193 8.98 4.19 5.27
CA VAL A 193 9.78 4.22 4.04
C VAL A 193 8.96 3.57 2.94
N ASP A 194 8.72 4.30 1.86
CA ASP A 194 7.89 3.88 0.72
C ASP A 194 6.44 3.49 1.07
N LEU A 195 6.00 3.93 2.26
CA LEU A 195 4.64 3.84 2.79
C LEU A 195 4.13 5.25 3.11
N ASP A 196 2.81 5.39 3.16
CA ASP A 196 2.16 6.64 3.51
C ASP A 196 1.13 6.47 4.63
N LEU A 197 0.39 7.55 4.91
CA LEU A 197 -0.65 7.53 5.92
C LEU A 197 -1.81 6.61 5.57
N TYR A 198 -2.09 6.38 4.28
CA TYR A 198 -3.16 5.47 3.85
C TYR A 198 -2.81 4.03 4.23
N ASP A 199 -1.57 3.61 3.98
CA ASP A 199 -1.08 2.30 4.39
C ASP A 199 -1.15 2.15 5.92
N PHE A 200 -0.66 3.14 6.66
CA PHE A 200 -0.67 3.10 8.13
C PHE A 200 -2.10 3.01 8.71
N LEU A 201 -3.03 3.84 8.23
CA LEU A 201 -4.42 3.86 8.70
C LEU A 201 -5.18 2.58 8.31
N THR A 202 -4.88 2.01 7.14
CA THR A 202 -5.48 0.75 6.71
C THR A 202 -5.05 -0.40 7.62
N TYR A 203 -3.80 -0.44 8.08
CA TYR A 203 -3.33 -1.49 8.99
C TYR A 203 -3.30 -1.06 10.45
N PHE A 204 -4.12 -0.08 10.83
CA PHE A 204 -4.13 0.52 12.16
C PHE A 204 -4.37 -0.51 13.28
N PHE A 205 -5.13 -1.57 13.00
CA PHE A 205 -5.42 -2.65 13.96
C PHE A 205 -4.18 -3.34 14.51
N LEU A 206 -3.05 -3.35 13.79
CA LEU A 206 -1.80 -3.94 14.25
C LEU A 206 -1.23 -3.21 15.47
N PHE A 207 -1.49 -1.90 15.56
CA PHE A 207 -0.95 -1.03 16.60
C PHE A 207 -1.87 -0.89 17.81
N LEU A 208 -3.08 -1.47 17.75
CA LEU A 208 -4.04 -1.49 18.84
C LEU A 208 -3.72 -2.62 19.83
N LYS A 209 -3.74 -2.28 21.12
CA LYS A 209 -3.59 -3.20 22.26
C LYS A 209 -4.87 -3.23 23.08
#